data_AF-A0AA39U0Y2-F1
#
_entry.id   AF-A0AA39U0Y2-F1
#
_cell.length_a   1.000
_cell.length_b   1.000
_cell.length_c   1.000
_cell.angle_alpha   90.00
_cell.angle_beta   90.00
_cell.angle_gamma   90.00
#
_symmetry.space_group_name_H-M   'P 1'
#
loop_
_entity.id
_entity.type
_entity.pdbx_description
1 polymer ?
#
loop_
_entity_poly.entity_id
_entity_poly.type
_entity_poly.pdbx_seq_one_letter_code
_entity_poly.pdbx_strand_id
1 'polypeptide(L)'
;MFEQSSVSDPHLAYLSISMPLLSQGDLPSYGISRYTTEMIKGISSDVVEIVEPAKAGYQLTLRLNFAKIPRNKDPVKIITDISAVQATILSSQLKEMLRKVNYDDTHQGMHKPIKLVYHPREPFYVSRQELMDVGISEKWAKAPPCSWSPIPPPELRGEPFEDLSTNGGFVTFDIAPHHIKGKRLDKIVWNLLNFYAYVKYHVKVLQKPNLEEDEPTKMVQGMLPAYKWEN
;
A
#
# COMPACT_ATOMS: atom_id res chain seq x y z
N MET A 1 4.67 7.68 -11.72
CA MET A 1 3.61 7.25 -12.65
C MET A 1 3.65 8.15 -13.87
N PHE A 2 3.64 7.58 -15.07
CA PHE A 2 3.67 8.30 -16.33
C PHE A 2 2.50 7.83 -17.19
N GLU A 3 1.66 8.77 -17.60
CA GLU A 3 0.52 8.51 -18.48
C GLU A 3 0.81 9.10 -19.86
N GLN A 4 0.53 8.33 -20.90
CA GLN A 4 0.73 8.74 -22.28
C GLN A 4 -0.44 8.27 -23.14
N SER A 5 -1.11 9.20 -23.83
CA SER A 5 -2.09 8.86 -24.87
C SER A 5 -1.39 8.28 -26.10
N SER A 6 -2.02 7.31 -26.76
CA SER A 6 -1.54 6.84 -28.05
C SER A 6 -1.67 7.94 -29.11
N VAL A 7 -0.61 8.19 -29.86
CA VAL A 7 -0.60 9.15 -30.98
C VAL A 7 -1.44 8.63 -32.16
N SER A 8 -1.66 7.32 -32.23
CA SER A 8 -2.33 6.65 -33.35
C SER A 8 -3.80 6.32 -33.09
N ASP A 9 -4.23 6.23 -31.82
CA ASP A 9 -5.60 5.85 -31.46
C ASP A 9 -6.06 6.64 -30.21
N PRO A 10 -7.04 7.55 -30.34
CA PRO A 10 -7.52 8.37 -29.23
C PRO A 10 -8.25 7.56 -28.15
N HIS A 11 -8.64 6.32 -28.41
CA HIS A 11 -9.28 5.43 -27.44
C HIS A 11 -8.29 4.59 -26.63
N LEU A 12 -6.99 4.69 -26.95
CA LEU A 12 -5.93 3.97 -26.26
C LEU A 12 -5.05 4.93 -25.46
N ALA A 13 -4.90 4.64 -24.17
CA ALA A 13 -3.89 5.24 -23.32
C ALA A 13 -2.97 4.18 -22.74
N TYR A 14 -1.74 4.60 -22.45
CA TYR A 14 -0.74 3.79 -21.78
C TYR A 14 -0.43 4.41 -20.43
N LEU A 15 -0.46 3.57 -19.41
CA LEU A 15 -0.11 3.93 -18.05
C LEU A 15 1.12 3.14 -17.63
N SER A 16 2.26 3.81 -17.57
CA SER A 16 3.55 3.22 -17.19
C SER A 16 3.89 3.62 -15.76
N ILE A 17 4.18 2.64 -14.90
CA ILE A 17 4.42 2.88 -13.49
C ILE A 17 5.86 2.57 -13.16
N SER A 18 6.55 3.62 -12.72
CA SER A 18 7.85 3.55 -12.06
C SER A 18 7.62 3.61 -10.55
N MET A 19 7.77 2.49 -9.85
CA MET A 19 7.66 2.46 -8.39
C MET A 19 8.66 1.49 -7.78
N PRO A 20 9.22 1.81 -6.60
CA PRO A 20 10.07 0.87 -5.88
C PRO A 20 9.22 -0.35 -5.49
N LEU A 21 9.61 -1.53 -5.95
CA LEU A 21 8.97 -2.79 -5.57
C LEU A 21 9.23 -3.05 -4.08
N LEU A 22 8.17 -3.31 -3.30
CA LEU A 22 8.29 -3.47 -1.85
C LEU A 22 9.09 -4.71 -1.41
N SER A 23 9.32 -5.69 -2.29
CA SER A 23 10.19 -6.84 -2.00
C SER A 23 11.19 -7.04 -3.12
N GLN A 24 12.47 -6.79 -2.87
CA GLN A 24 13.56 -7.12 -3.81
C GLN A 24 14.07 -8.57 -3.65
N GLY A 25 13.62 -9.32 -2.64
CA GLY A 25 13.97 -10.72 -2.45
C GLY A 25 13.02 -11.65 -3.22
N ASP A 26 13.59 -12.42 -4.15
CA ASP A 26 13.01 -13.54 -4.92
C ASP A 26 12.08 -13.20 -6.10
N LEU A 27 12.17 -12.00 -6.68
CA LEU A 27 11.49 -11.70 -7.94
C LEU A 27 12.43 -11.90 -9.14
N PRO A 28 11.96 -12.45 -10.28
CA PRO A 28 12.70 -12.35 -11.54
C PRO A 28 13.03 -10.88 -11.79
N SER A 29 14.26 -10.60 -12.23
CA SER A 29 14.93 -9.29 -12.13
C SER A 29 14.24 -8.09 -12.79
N TYR A 30 13.06 -8.26 -13.39
CA TYR A 30 12.21 -7.22 -13.95
C TYR A 30 10.74 -7.71 -13.90
N GLY A 31 9.98 -7.39 -12.86
CA GLY A 31 8.55 -7.74 -12.85
C GLY A 31 7.79 -7.35 -11.58
N ILE A 32 6.48 -7.54 -11.60
CA ILE A 32 5.60 -7.56 -10.43
C ILE A 32 5.31 -9.03 -10.05
N SER A 33 4.98 -9.32 -8.79
CA SER A 33 4.72 -10.70 -8.35
C SER A 33 3.53 -11.31 -9.09
N ARG A 34 3.49 -12.65 -9.22
CA ARG A 34 2.34 -13.36 -9.81
C ARG A 34 1.03 -12.96 -9.13
N TYR A 35 1.02 -12.86 -7.80
CA TYR A 35 -0.16 -12.42 -7.06
C TYR A 35 -0.59 -11.01 -7.44
N THR A 36 0.35 -10.06 -7.53
CA THR A 36 0.06 -8.69 -7.96
C THR A 36 -0.47 -8.64 -9.39
N THR A 37 0.11 -9.42 -10.30
CA THR A 37 -0.36 -9.55 -11.69
C THR A 37 -1.81 -10.03 -11.76
N GLU A 38 -2.16 -11.08 -11.00
CA GLU A 38 -3.54 -11.58 -10.93
C GLU A 38 -4.50 -10.53 -10.35
N MET A 39 -4.09 -9.80 -9.31
CA MET A 39 -4.91 -8.72 -8.73
C MET A 39 -5.18 -7.61 -9.75
N ILE A 40 -4.18 -7.19 -10.53
CA ILE A 40 -4.33 -6.16 -11.57
C ILE A 40 -5.21 -6.67 -12.72
N LYS A 41 -5.04 -7.92 -13.17
CA LYS A 41 -5.89 -8.52 -14.20
C LYS A 41 -7.37 -8.56 -13.81
N GLY A 42 -7.65 -8.64 -12.50
CA GLY A 42 -9.01 -8.54 -11.98
C GLY A 42 -9.62 -7.13 -12.02
N ILE A 43 -8.80 -6.07 -12.14
CA ILE A 43 -9.28 -4.68 -12.22
C ILE A 43 -9.78 -4.41 -13.62
N SER A 44 -11.09 -4.22 -13.77
CA SER A 44 -11.70 -3.79 -15.04
C SER A 44 -11.11 -4.53 -16.24
N SER A 45 -11.14 -5.87 -16.21
CA SER A 45 -10.50 -6.78 -17.19
C SER A 45 -10.85 -6.50 -18.65
N ASP A 46 -11.99 -5.84 -18.89
CA ASP A 46 -12.44 -5.43 -20.21
C ASP A 46 -11.62 -4.24 -20.76
N VAL A 47 -11.11 -3.38 -19.88
CA VAL A 47 -10.51 -2.06 -20.18
C VAL A 47 -9.00 -2.05 -19.95
N VAL A 48 -8.51 -2.80 -18.95
CA VAL A 48 -7.11 -2.78 -18.52
C VAL A 48 -6.39 -4.06 -18.99
N GLU A 49 -5.31 -3.89 -19.72
CA GLU A 49 -4.45 -4.98 -20.19
C GLU A 49 -3.00 -4.72 -19.75
N ILE A 50 -2.31 -5.75 -19.24
CA ILE A 50 -0.87 -5.65 -18.94
C ILE A 50 -0.09 -5.83 -20.25
N VAL A 51 0.80 -4.89 -20.53
CA VAL A 51 1.69 -4.94 -21.69
C VAL A 51 3.00 -5.61 -21.29
N GLU A 52 3.34 -6.71 -21.97
CA GLU A 52 4.60 -7.42 -21.79
C GLU A 52 5.46 -7.40 -23.08
N PRO A 53 6.75 -7.06 -22.99
CA PRO A 53 7.45 -6.50 -21.82
C PRO A 53 6.99 -5.06 -21.51
N ALA A 54 7.22 -4.60 -20.28
CA ALA A 54 6.95 -3.21 -19.93
C ALA A 54 7.78 -2.24 -20.80
N LYS A 55 7.26 -1.02 -21.03
CA LYS A 55 8.01 0.03 -21.71
C LYS A 55 9.34 0.29 -21.00
N ALA A 56 10.38 0.59 -21.78
CA ALA A 56 11.73 0.82 -21.25
C ALA A 56 11.73 1.86 -20.11
N GLY A 57 12.38 1.51 -18.99
CA GLY A 57 12.45 2.35 -17.80
C GLY A 57 11.31 2.18 -16.79
N TYR A 58 10.36 1.27 -17.03
CA TYR A 58 9.22 1.04 -16.13
C TYR A 58 9.09 -0.43 -15.70
N GLN A 59 8.61 -0.68 -14.48
CA GLN A 59 8.36 -2.02 -13.96
C GLN A 59 7.02 -2.60 -14.45
N LEU A 60 6.05 -1.74 -14.78
CA LEU A 60 4.74 -2.12 -15.27
C LEU A 60 4.27 -1.13 -16.34
N THR A 61 3.68 -1.64 -17.42
CA THR A 61 2.92 -0.83 -18.37
C THR A 61 1.56 -1.44 -18.58
N LEU A 62 0.53 -0.61 -18.48
CA LEU A 62 -0.86 -0.96 -18.71
C LEU A 62 -1.33 -0.27 -19.98
N ARG A 63 -2.17 -0.97 -20.73
CA ARG A 63 -2.92 -0.42 -21.84
C ARG A 63 -4.37 -0.29 -21.40
N LEU A 64 -4.87 0.94 -21.46
CA LEU A 64 -6.24 1.30 -21.19
C LEU A 64 -6.97 1.43 -22.52
N ASN A 65 -8.02 0.64 -22.72
CA ASN A 65 -8.86 0.70 -23.92
C ASN A 65 -10.23 1.26 -23.58
N PHE A 66 -10.39 2.57 -23.77
CA PHE A 66 -11.61 3.29 -23.46
C PHE A 66 -12.78 2.89 -24.37
N ALA A 67 -12.52 2.36 -25.58
CA ALA A 67 -13.57 1.84 -26.45
C ALA A 67 -14.25 0.59 -25.88
N LYS A 68 -13.59 -0.13 -24.97
CA LYS A 68 -14.14 -1.31 -24.29
C LYS A 68 -14.87 -0.98 -22.98
N ILE A 69 -15.00 0.30 -22.60
CA ILE A 69 -15.81 0.70 -21.44
C ILE A 69 -17.26 0.28 -21.70
N PRO A 70 -17.84 -0.62 -20.89
CA PRO A 70 -19.21 -1.06 -21.10
C PRO A 70 -20.18 0.09 -20.85
N ARG A 71 -21.01 0.41 -21.85
CA ARG A 71 -21.98 1.51 -21.78
C ARG A 71 -23.06 1.34 -20.70
N ASN A 72 -23.24 0.11 -20.21
CA ASN A 72 -24.21 -0.26 -19.18
C ASN A 72 -23.61 -0.27 -17.77
N LYS A 73 -22.29 -0.09 -17.62
CA LYS A 73 -21.62 0.00 -16.31
C LYS A 73 -21.50 1.46 -15.89
N ASP A 74 -21.47 1.67 -14.59
CA ASP A 74 -21.21 2.98 -13.99
C ASP A 74 -19.80 3.47 -14.40
N PRO A 75 -19.69 4.55 -15.19
CA PRO A 75 -18.41 5.10 -15.62
C PRO A 75 -17.53 5.52 -14.43
N VAL A 76 -18.14 6.00 -13.35
CA VAL A 76 -17.43 6.40 -12.13
C VAL A 76 -16.71 5.20 -11.55
N LYS A 77 -17.38 4.06 -11.43
CA LYS A 77 -16.79 2.82 -10.93
C LYS A 77 -15.58 2.37 -11.75
N ILE A 78 -15.65 2.46 -13.08
CA ILE A 78 -14.52 2.07 -13.96
C ILE A 78 -13.32 2.99 -13.74
N ILE A 79 -13.56 4.29 -13.66
CA ILE A 79 -12.51 5.26 -13.38
C ILE A 79 -11.90 5.03 -11.99
N THR A 80 -12.74 4.76 -10.98
CA THR A 80 -12.28 4.41 -9.63
C THR A 80 -11.43 3.15 -9.64
N ASP A 81 -11.85 2.10 -10.34
CA ASP A 81 -11.11 0.84 -10.46
C ASP A 81 -9.73 1.07 -11.12
N ILE A 82 -9.67 1.84 -12.21
CA ILE A 82 -8.40 2.19 -12.88
C ILE A 82 -7.52 3.04 -11.95
N SER A 83 -8.10 4.01 -11.24
CA SER A 83 -7.38 4.88 -10.29
C SER A 83 -6.81 4.08 -9.11
N ALA A 84 -7.43 2.93 -8.78
CA ALA A 84 -7.01 2.06 -7.70
C ALA A 84 -5.83 1.15 -8.07
N VAL A 85 -5.28 1.18 -9.29
CA VAL A 85 -4.20 0.28 -9.69
C VAL A 85 -2.94 0.45 -8.83
N GLN A 86 -2.51 1.69 -8.58
CA GLN A 86 -1.35 1.94 -7.72
C GLN A 86 -1.59 1.44 -6.29
N ALA A 87 -2.79 1.70 -5.75
CA ALA A 87 -3.17 1.22 -4.42
C ALA A 87 -3.22 -0.32 -4.37
N THR A 88 -3.72 -0.95 -5.44
CA THR A 88 -3.78 -2.40 -5.57
C THR A 88 -2.38 -3.01 -5.53
N ILE A 89 -1.43 -2.43 -6.26
CA ILE A 89 -0.04 -2.92 -6.29
C ILE A 89 0.63 -2.81 -4.92
N LEU A 90 0.51 -1.67 -4.26
CA LEU A 90 1.07 -1.50 -2.92
C LEU A 90 0.41 -2.45 -1.92
N SER A 91 -0.92 -2.57 -1.99
CA SER A 91 -1.68 -3.46 -1.10
C SER A 91 -1.34 -4.93 -1.33
N SER A 92 -1.15 -5.37 -2.59
CA SER A 92 -0.84 -6.76 -2.90
C SER A 92 0.56 -7.14 -2.41
N GLN A 93 1.53 -6.26 -2.63
CA GLN A 93 2.88 -6.44 -2.14
C GLN A 93 2.93 -6.49 -0.60
N LEU A 94 2.23 -5.58 0.09
CA LEU A 94 2.16 -5.61 1.55
C LEU A 94 1.44 -6.86 2.08
N LYS A 95 0.38 -7.32 1.40
CA LYS A 95 -0.31 -8.58 1.72
C LYS A 95 0.62 -9.78 1.61
N GLU A 96 1.43 -9.86 0.56
CA GLU A 96 2.42 -10.93 0.39
C GLU A 96 3.47 -10.88 1.48
N MET A 97 3.99 -9.70 1.81
CA MET A 97 4.97 -9.53 2.88
C MET A 97 4.42 -10.00 4.22
N LEU A 98 3.22 -9.51 4.61
CA LEU A 98 2.57 -9.86 5.87
C LEU A 98 2.21 -11.35 5.93
N ARG A 99 1.77 -11.96 4.83
CA ARG A 99 1.51 -13.42 4.79
C ARG A 99 2.77 -14.24 4.93
N LYS A 100 3.89 -13.81 4.31
CA LYS A 100 5.17 -14.52 4.44
C LYS A 100 5.72 -14.46 5.88
N VAL A 101 5.32 -13.48 6.72
CA VAL A 101 5.63 -13.48 8.17
C VAL A 101 5.08 -14.73 8.86
N ASN A 102 4.04 -15.37 8.30
CA ASN A 102 3.39 -16.53 8.88
C ASN A 102 3.97 -17.90 8.44
N TYR A 103 5.03 -17.93 7.61
CA TYR A 103 5.49 -19.18 6.96
C TYR A 103 6.98 -19.52 7.18
N ASP A 104 7.81 -18.62 7.69
CA ASP A 104 9.24 -18.88 7.85
C ASP A 104 9.58 -19.07 9.33
N ASP A 105 9.65 -20.33 9.76
CA ASP A 105 9.89 -20.77 11.14
C ASP A 105 11.34 -21.25 11.33
N THR A 106 12.27 -20.87 10.42
CA THR A 106 13.56 -21.58 10.32
C THR A 106 14.83 -20.75 10.31
N HIS A 107 14.77 -19.42 10.42
CA HIS A 107 16.00 -18.62 10.53
C HIS A 107 15.97 -17.69 11.74
N GLN A 108 16.58 -18.17 12.82
CA GLN A 108 16.96 -17.39 13.99
C GLN A 108 17.95 -16.30 13.57
N GLY A 109 17.44 -15.12 13.22
CA GLY A 109 18.23 -13.96 12.80
C GLY A 109 17.38 -12.70 12.64
N MET A 110 17.96 -11.53 12.89
CA MET A 110 17.31 -10.25 12.62
C MET A 110 17.01 -10.15 11.12
N HIS A 111 15.74 -10.28 10.73
CA HIS A 111 15.35 -10.03 9.35
C HIS A 111 15.58 -8.56 9.02
N LYS A 112 16.29 -8.27 7.92
CA LYS A 112 16.52 -6.90 7.48
C LYS A 112 15.16 -6.20 7.30
N PRO A 113 14.96 -5.01 7.88
CA PRO A 113 13.74 -4.25 7.67
C PRO A 113 13.57 -3.96 6.18
N ILE A 114 12.38 -4.18 5.68
CA ILE A 114 11.99 -3.90 4.30
C ILE A 114 11.51 -2.46 4.25
N LYS A 115 12.29 -1.60 3.60
CA LYS A 115 11.96 -0.20 3.37
C LYS A 115 10.87 -0.05 2.30
N LEU A 116 9.71 0.45 2.69
CA LEU A 116 8.63 0.91 1.83
C LEU A 116 8.77 2.42 1.61
N VAL A 117 9.22 2.84 0.43
CA VAL A 117 9.31 4.27 0.10
C VAL A 117 7.99 4.72 -0.54
N TYR A 118 7.06 5.21 0.27
CA TYR A 118 5.86 5.89 -0.23
C TYR A 118 6.17 7.33 -0.67
N HIS A 119 7.08 7.99 0.07
CA HIS A 119 7.60 9.30 -0.25
C HIS A 119 9.14 9.29 -0.08
N PRO A 120 9.92 9.90 -0.98
CA PRO A 120 11.40 9.79 -0.99
C PRO A 120 12.10 10.22 0.30
N ARG A 121 11.45 11.06 1.11
CA ARG A 121 11.98 11.57 2.39
C ARG A 121 11.33 10.99 3.63
N GLU A 122 10.33 10.12 3.46
CA GLU A 122 9.52 9.61 4.56
C GLU A 122 9.26 8.11 4.31
N PRO A 123 10.30 7.28 4.45
CA PRO A 123 10.17 5.86 4.27
C PRO A 123 9.39 5.22 5.43
N PHE A 124 8.54 4.27 5.09
CA PHE A 124 7.93 3.35 6.02
C PHE A 124 8.75 2.05 6.03
N TYR A 125 8.90 1.36 7.15
CA TYR A 125 9.68 0.12 7.22
C TYR A 125 8.82 -1.02 7.75
N VAL A 126 9.03 -2.23 7.21
CA VAL A 126 8.44 -3.47 7.71
C VAL A 126 9.57 -4.40 8.12
N SER A 127 9.74 -4.61 9.42
CA SER A 127 10.64 -5.63 9.96
C SER A 127 9.86 -6.86 10.40
N ARG A 128 10.52 -8.01 10.41
CA ARG A 128 9.99 -9.21 11.09
C ARG A 128 10.75 -9.40 12.38
N GLN A 129 10.02 -9.66 13.46
CA GLN A 129 10.58 -9.90 14.77
C GLN A 129 9.70 -10.87 15.55
N GLU A 130 10.32 -11.66 16.43
CA GLU A 130 9.61 -12.41 17.45
C GLU A 130 9.01 -11.42 18.45
N LEU A 131 7.69 -11.37 18.53
CA LEU A 131 6.98 -10.54 19.49
C LEU A 131 6.76 -11.36 20.76
N MET A 132 7.27 -10.87 21.89
CA MET A 132 6.78 -11.31 23.20
C MET A 132 5.45 -10.61 23.45
N ASP A 133 4.45 -11.34 23.94
CA ASP A 133 3.11 -10.81 24.20
C ASP A 133 3.18 -9.87 25.42
N VAL A 134 3.59 -8.62 25.19
CA VAL A 134 3.67 -7.61 26.25
C VAL A 134 2.25 -7.14 26.51
N GLY A 135 1.73 -7.55 27.68
CA GLY A 135 0.35 -7.39 28.12
C GLY A 135 -0.30 -6.06 27.70
N ILE A 136 -1.28 -6.17 26.80
CA ILE A 136 -2.12 -5.07 26.36
C ILE A 136 -3.25 -4.90 27.38
N SER A 137 -3.63 -3.66 27.69
CA SER A 137 -4.90 -3.36 28.38
C SER A 137 -6.07 -4.07 27.65
N GLU A 138 -6.93 -4.80 28.39
CA GLU A 138 -8.01 -5.66 27.85
C GLU A 138 -8.88 -5.01 26.75
N LYS A 139 -9.04 -3.69 26.79
CA LYS A 139 -9.80 -2.91 25.79
C LYS A 139 -9.25 -2.96 24.36
N TRP A 140 -7.97 -3.28 24.15
CA TRP A 140 -7.32 -3.23 22.83
C TRP A 140 -6.61 -4.54 22.43
N ALA A 141 -6.89 -5.65 23.11
CA ALA A 141 -6.25 -6.95 22.90
C ALA A 141 -6.36 -7.54 21.47
N LYS A 142 -7.11 -6.89 20.57
CA LYS A 142 -7.30 -7.30 19.17
C LYS A 142 -6.57 -6.41 18.16
N ALA A 143 -5.99 -5.30 18.61
CA ALA A 143 -5.27 -4.35 17.76
C ALA A 143 -3.75 -4.55 17.91
N PRO A 144 -2.97 -4.40 16.82
CA PRO A 144 -1.52 -4.40 16.92
C PRO A 144 -1.05 -3.35 17.94
N PRO A 145 -0.19 -3.73 18.90
CA PRO A 145 0.52 -2.74 19.72
C PRO A 145 1.21 -1.71 18.83
N CYS A 146 1.17 -0.46 19.25
CA CYS A 146 1.89 0.61 18.59
C CYS A 146 2.75 1.38 19.59
N SER A 147 3.97 1.70 19.21
CA SER A 147 4.89 2.52 20.01
C SER A 147 5.43 3.67 19.18
N TRP A 148 5.82 4.75 19.86
CA TRP A 148 6.52 5.87 19.25
C TRP A 148 7.87 6.08 19.93
N SER A 149 8.89 6.42 19.15
CA SER A 149 10.24 6.70 19.62
C SER A 149 10.83 7.92 18.89
N PRO A 150 11.52 8.84 19.60
CA PRO A 150 12.25 9.92 18.95
C PRO A 150 13.54 9.44 18.27
N ILE A 151 14.01 8.23 18.59
CA ILE A 151 15.23 7.63 18.05
C ILE A 151 14.91 6.44 17.13
N PRO A 152 15.76 6.17 16.11
CA PRO A 152 15.57 5.02 15.24
C PRO A 152 15.51 3.71 16.03
N PRO A 153 14.48 2.86 15.80
CA PRO A 153 14.42 1.53 16.41
C PRO A 153 15.69 0.71 16.09
N PRO A 154 16.14 -0.17 17.01
CA PRO A 154 17.33 -0.98 16.80
C PRO A 154 17.32 -1.81 15.51
N GLU A 155 16.13 -2.17 15.03
CA GLU A 155 15.88 -2.92 13.80
C GLU A 155 16.34 -2.15 12.56
N LEU A 156 16.37 -0.81 12.61
CA LEU A 156 16.82 0.05 11.52
C LEU A 156 18.33 0.33 11.54
N ARG A 157 19.10 -0.34 12.41
CA ARG A 157 20.56 -0.19 12.44
C ARG A 157 21.17 -0.59 11.11
N GLY A 158 22.00 0.29 10.55
CA GLY A 158 22.67 0.09 9.26
C GLY A 158 21.92 0.65 8.06
N GLU A 159 20.70 1.18 8.24
CA GLU A 159 20.01 1.94 7.19
C GLU A 159 20.66 3.33 6.98
N PRO A 160 20.57 3.93 5.77
CA PRO A 160 21.17 5.22 5.46
C PRO A 160 20.71 6.33 6.39
N PHE A 161 21.63 7.24 6.75
CA PHE A 161 21.30 8.35 7.65
C PHE A 161 20.19 9.26 7.12
N GLU A 162 20.11 9.48 5.80
CA GLU A 162 19.05 10.32 5.22
C GLU A 162 17.64 9.75 5.48
N ASP A 163 17.53 8.43 5.65
CA ASP A 163 16.26 7.77 5.91
C ASP A 163 15.86 7.78 7.39
N LEU A 164 16.86 7.90 8.26
CA LEU A 164 16.69 7.90 9.71
C LEU A 164 16.62 9.31 10.30
N SER A 165 16.93 10.33 9.50
CA SER A 165 16.83 11.73 9.90
C SER A 165 15.38 12.20 9.79
N THR A 166 14.68 12.29 10.92
CA THR A 166 13.29 12.74 11.00
C THR A 166 13.07 13.73 12.14
N ASN A 167 12.17 14.69 11.94
CA ASN A 167 11.72 15.62 12.98
C ASN A 167 10.49 15.11 13.75
N GLY A 168 9.86 14.02 13.29
CA GLY A 168 8.60 13.48 13.84
C GLY A 168 8.76 12.17 14.62
N GLY A 169 9.95 11.58 14.65
CA GLY A 169 10.23 10.28 15.27
C GLY A 169 9.74 9.09 14.45
N PHE A 170 9.69 7.92 15.09
CA PHE A 170 9.42 6.61 14.51
C PHE A 170 8.20 5.99 15.18
N VAL A 171 7.27 5.45 14.38
CA VAL A 171 6.12 4.69 14.87
C VAL A 171 6.29 3.23 14.45
N THR A 172 6.18 2.33 15.43
CA THR A 172 6.30 0.87 15.22
C THR A 172 4.96 0.21 15.50
N PHE A 173 4.59 -0.78 14.66
CA PHE A 173 3.41 -1.62 14.85
C PHE A 173 3.81 -3.09 14.96
N ASP A 174 3.35 -3.75 16.02
CA ASP A 174 3.68 -5.14 16.31
C ASP A 174 2.60 -6.08 15.74
N ILE A 175 2.84 -6.60 14.53
CA ILE A 175 1.85 -7.38 13.79
C ILE A 175 2.08 -8.88 13.97
N ALA A 176 1.43 -9.48 14.96
CA ALA A 176 1.33 -10.93 15.14
C ALA A 176 0.39 -11.65 14.14
N PRO A 177 0.54 -12.97 13.94
CA PRO A 177 -0.29 -13.77 13.02
C PRO A 177 -1.81 -13.63 13.19
N HIS A 178 -2.28 -13.51 14.44
CA HIS A 178 -3.71 -13.38 14.73
C HIS A 178 -4.31 -12.02 14.29
N HIS A 179 -3.46 -11.01 14.06
CA HIS A 179 -3.86 -9.73 13.50
C HIS A 179 -4.18 -9.85 12.00
N ILE A 180 -3.49 -10.73 11.27
CA ILE A 180 -3.62 -10.88 9.80
C ILE A 180 -4.49 -12.06 9.36
N LYS A 181 -5.22 -12.70 10.28
CA LYS A 181 -6.08 -13.86 9.98
C LYS A 181 -7.34 -13.45 9.19
N GLY A 182 -7.57 -14.13 8.07
CA GLY A 182 -8.80 -13.98 7.26
C GLY A 182 -9.02 -12.55 6.77
N LYS A 183 -10.25 -12.03 6.93
CA LYS A 183 -10.64 -10.67 6.51
C LYS A 183 -9.89 -9.54 7.24
N ARG A 184 -9.16 -9.83 8.31
CA ARG A 184 -8.40 -8.81 9.07
C ARG A 184 -7.18 -8.30 8.31
N LEU A 185 -6.61 -9.12 7.42
CA LEU A 185 -5.46 -8.73 6.60
C LEU A 185 -5.74 -7.47 5.79
N ASP A 186 -6.89 -7.40 5.12
CA ASP A 186 -7.27 -6.24 4.30
C ASP A 186 -7.37 -4.96 5.15
N LYS A 187 -7.94 -5.07 6.36
CA LYS A 187 -8.06 -3.95 7.29
C LYS A 187 -6.70 -3.44 7.76
N ILE A 188 -5.77 -4.35 8.08
CA ILE A 188 -4.41 -3.97 8.48
C ILE A 188 -3.66 -3.31 7.34
N VAL A 189 -3.71 -3.89 6.16
CA VAL A 189 -3.08 -3.33 4.96
C VAL A 189 -3.60 -1.92 4.68
N TRP A 190 -4.93 -1.73 4.75
CA TRP A 190 -5.53 -0.40 4.60
C TRP A 190 -5.03 0.59 5.66
N ASN A 191 -5.05 0.19 6.93
CA ASN A 191 -4.63 1.05 8.02
C ASN A 191 -3.16 1.46 7.87
N LEU A 192 -2.26 0.51 7.56
CA LEU A 192 -0.83 0.79 7.40
C LEU A 192 -0.57 1.73 6.22
N LEU A 193 -1.22 1.50 5.08
CA LEU A 193 -1.06 2.34 3.89
C LEU A 193 -1.60 3.76 4.08
N ASN A 194 -2.61 3.95 4.94
CA ASN A 194 -3.25 5.25 5.18
C ASN A 194 -2.80 5.94 6.47
N PHE A 195 -2.06 5.27 7.36
CA PHE A 195 -1.70 5.78 8.69
C PHE A 195 -0.98 7.12 8.61
N TYR A 196 0.02 7.23 7.73
CA TYR A 196 0.78 8.47 7.59
C TYR A 196 -0.12 9.65 7.15
N ALA A 197 -0.95 9.44 6.12
CA ALA A 197 -1.87 10.47 5.63
C ALA A 197 -2.87 10.88 6.74
N TYR A 198 -3.36 9.91 7.50
CA TYR A 198 -4.24 10.13 8.64
C TYR A 198 -3.58 10.99 9.73
N VAL A 199 -2.36 10.65 10.15
CA VAL A 199 -1.62 11.42 11.17
C VAL A 199 -1.32 12.83 10.68
N LYS A 200 -0.80 12.96 9.45
CA LYS A 200 -0.49 14.27 8.85
C LYS A 200 -1.71 15.17 8.77
N TYR A 201 -2.86 14.62 8.40
CA TYR A 201 -4.12 15.35 8.37
C TYR A 201 -4.50 15.85 9.77
N HIS A 202 -4.52 14.96 10.77
CA HIS A 202 -4.90 15.34 12.14
C HIS A 202 -3.95 16.36 12.76
N VAL A 203 -2.64 16.26 12.51
CA VAL A 203 -1.66 17.27 12.93
C VAL A 203 -2.00 18.64 12.31
N LYS A 204 -2.32 18.69 11.02
CA LYS A 204 -2.72 19.94 10.35
C LYS A 204 -4.01 20.52 10.90
N VAL A 205 -5.01 19.68 11.21
CA VAL A 205 -6.30 20.11 11.78
C VAL A 205 -6.08 20.70 13.17
N LEU A 206 -5.30 20.03 14.03
CA LEU A 206 -4.97 20.54 15.37
C LEU A 206 -4.21 21.88 15.30
N GLN A 207 -3.46 22.12 14.24
CA GLN A 207 -2.75 23.38 13.99
C GLN A 207 -3.64 24.48 13.36
N LYS A 208 -4.87 24.17 12.92
CA LYS A 208 -5.81 25.09 12.29
C LYS A 208 -7.21 24.95 12.93
N PRO A 209 -7.48 25.60 14.07
CA PRO A 209 -8.71 25.38 14.84
C PRO A 209 -10.03 25.85 14.18
N ASN A 210 -10.00 26.46 12.98
CA ASN A 210 -11.17 27.14 12.38
C ASN A 210 -11.59 26.60 11.00
N LEU A 211 -11.50 25.30 10.75
CA LEU A 211 -12.16 24.71 9.57
C LEU A 211 -13.46 24.04 10.01
N GLU A 212 -14.59 24.61 9.57
CA GLU A 212 -15.91 24.02 9.72
C GLU A 212 -15.91 22.58 9.18
N GLU A 213 -16.61 21.71 9.91
CA GLU A 213 -16.50 20.25 9.92
C GLU A 213 -16.91 19.50 8.63
N ASP A 214 -17.20 20.18 7.51
CA ASP A 214 -18.15 19.63 6.54
C ASP A 214 -17.63 19.19 5.14
N GLU A 215 -16.34 19.33 4.82
CA GLU A 215 -15.82 18.94 3.48
C GLU A 215 -14.94 17.66 3.38
N PRO A 216 -14.04 17.32 4.33
CA PRO A 216 -13.01 16.32 4.04
C PRO A 216 -13.45 14.86 4.22
N THR A 217 -14.49 14.60 5.02
CA THR A 217 -15.03 13.24 5.22
C THR A 217 -15.59 12.65 3.92
N LYS A 218 -16.06 13.52 3.00
CA LYS A 218 -16.59 13.11 1.70
C LYS A 218 -15.52 12.65 0.69
N MET A 219 -14.28 13.16 0.78
CA MET A 219 -13.19 12.71 -0.12
C MET A 219 -12.65 11.34 0.27
N VAL A 220 -12.56 11.04 1.57
CA VAL A 220 -12.13 9.72 2.06
C VAL A 220 -13.23 8.66 1.85
N GLN A 221 -14.51 9.05 2.00
CA GLN A 221 -15.65 8.18 1.73
C GLN A 221 -15.88 7.95 0.22
N GLY A 222 -15.55 8.93 -0.63
CA GLY A 222 -15.75 8.90 -2.08
C GLY A 222 -14.78 8.00 -2.86
N MET A 223 -13.74 7.47 -2.21
CA MET A 223 -12.82 6.46 -2.78
C MET A 223 -13.26 5.01 -2.50
N LEU A 224 -14.42 4.78 -1.87
CA LEU A 224 -14.92 3.44 -1.60
C LEU A 224 -15.68 2.86 -2.82
N PRO A 225 -15.32 1.67 -3.33
CA PRO A 225 -16.36 0.74 -3.74
C PRO A 225 -17.12 0.33 -2.47
N ALA A 226 -18.44 0.46 -2.51
CA ALA A 226 -19.34 0.10 -1.44
C ALA A 226 -19.19 -1.39 -1.04
N TYR A 227 -18.29 -1.69 -0.13
CA TYR A 227 -18.42 -2.87 0.71
C TYR A 227 -19.49 -2.54 1.75
N LYS A 228 -20.73 -2.89 1.41
CA LYS A 228 -21.81 -2.97 2.39
C LYS A 228 -21.38 -3.93 3.49
N TRP A 229 -21.40 -3.42 4.72
CA TRP A 229 -21.13 -4.14 5.94
C TRP A 229 -22.44 -4.80 6.38
N GLU A 230 -22.55 -6.11 6.19
CA GLU A 230 -23.53 -6.92 6.92
C GLU A 230 -22.79 -7.79 7.94
N ASN A 231 -23.42 -7.88 9.12
CA ASN A 231 -22.92 -8.33 10.42
C ASN A 231 -22.22 -9.69 10.45
#